data_AF-A0A1X7S8K6-F1
#
_entry.id   AF-A0A1X7S8K6-F1
#
_cell.length_a   1.000
_cell.length_b   1.000
_cell.length_c   1.000
_cell.angle_alpha   90.00
_cell.angle_beta   90.00
_cell.angle_gamma   90.00
#
_symmetry.space_group_name_H-M   'P 1'
#
loop_
_entity.id
_entity.type
_entity.pdbx_description
1 polymer ?
#
loop_
_entity_poly.entity_id
_entity_poly.type
_entity_poly.pdbx_seq_one_letter_code
_entity_poly.pdbx_strand_id
1 'polypeptide(L)'
;MRRADPLILSSQPRVLQLFKPASRLALLTNHRQELALKGRLPSHVRESLRFVSTTITPSSKKASENDKVSPYSPPTTGLLSYLPSSVVPYAELIRLDKPVGTYYLFLPCLFSTLLAAPLASPIAPPVTVVSTAAIFFFGALIMRGAGCTINDLWDRNLDKNVARTRLRPLARGALTPKQAVPYLGLQMFSGLALLLQLPAACFWYAVPSLPLVAAYPLAKRVTNYPQFVLGLTFSWGAIVGFPALGIDLLSNTPALISAACLYSSCVAWTVVYDMIYAYQDIRDDAKAGIKSIALAQEANAKMFLSAVGTLQVGLLAAAGVAVGAGPAYFVGAVGGAASTLGYMIWKVNLSDVVDCWAWFRKGAWFTGGAISTGLAAEYMVRYLSEENEQEKSHP
;
A
#
# COMPACT_ATOMS: atom_id res chain seq x y z
N MET A 1 45.72 38.32 42.00
CA MET A 1 46.68 38.79 40.98
C MET A 1 45.93 39.00 39.67
N ARG A 2 45.93 40.25 39.16
CA ARG A 2 45.79 40.75 37.75
C ARG A 2 44.70 40.08 36.87
N ARG A 3 43.55 40.73 36.58
CA ARG A 3 43.30 41.74 35.51
C ARG A 3 44.08 41.51 34.21
N ALA A 4 43.38 41.19 33.12
CA ALA A 4 43.30 42.00 31.88
C ALA A 4 42.53 41.26 30.75
N ASP A 5 41.36 41.78 30.36
CA ASP A 5 40.93 41.93 28.96
C ASP A 5 41.47 43.30 28.46
N PRO A 6 41.54 43.71 27.16
CA PRO A 6 40.62 43.38 26.05
C PRO A 6 41.21 43.42 24.59
N LEU A 7 40.30 43.40 23.59
CA LEU A 7 40.40 43.87 22.17
C LEU A 7 41.10 42.96 21.14
N ILE A 8 40.74 42.86 19.84
CA ILE A 8 39.57 43.07 18.94
C ILE A 8 40.14 42.85 17.49
N LEU A 9 39.27 42.57 16.48
CA LEU A 9 39.50 42.53 14.99
C LEU A 9 40.12 41.23 14.43
N SER A 10 39.73 40.69 13.28
CA SER A 10 38.64 40.93 12.33
C SER A 10 38.78 39.86 11.24
N SER A 11 37.70 39.16 10.88
CA SER A 11 37.36 38.84 9.47
C SER A 11 36.04 38.08 9.41
N GLN A 12 35.07 38.70 8.74
CA GLN A 12 33.78 38.14 8.28
C GLN A 12 33.92 37.81 6.76
N PRO A 13 32.88 37.39 6.02
CA PRO A 13 32.18 36.08 6.03
C PRO A 13 31.96 35.54 4.60
N ARG A 14 31.33 34.36 4.45
CA ARG A 14 30.45 33.88 3.35
C ARG A 14 30.25 32.37 3.59
N VAL A 15 29.04 31.82 3.74
CA VAL A 15 28.19 31.37 2.63
C VAL A 15 26.83 30.88 3.18
N LEU A 16 25.75 31.36 2.55
CA LEU A 16 24.38 30.81 2.37
C LEU A 16 23.46 30.53 3.59
N GLN A 17 22.74 31.59 4.00
CA GLN A 17 21.31 31.48 4.32
C GLN A 17 20.51 31.70 3.02
N LEU A 18 19.76 30.69 2.57
CA LEU A 18 18.86 30.80 1.42
C LEU A 18 17.53 30.10 1.70
N PHE A 19 16.72 30.68 2.60
CA PHE A 19 15.27 30.38 2.71
C PHE A 19 14.53 31.60 3.28
N LYS A 20 13.83 32.35 2.39
CA LYS A 20 12.58 33.12 2.58
C LYS A 20 12.50 34.34 1.63
N PRO A 21 11.76 34.27 0.50
CA PRO A 21 11.35 35.49 -0.23
C PRO A 21 9.86 35.84 -0.13
N ALA A 22 8.97 34.96 0.34
CA ALA A 22 7.52 35.21 0.24
C ALA A 22 6.94 36.13 1.34
N SER A 23 7.53 36.17 2.53
CA SER A 23 6.95 36.91 3.68
C SER A 23 7.35 38.38 3.76
N ARG A 24 8.48 38.79 3.18
CA ARG A 24 8.87 40.22 3.15
C ARG A 24 8.08 41.03 2.13
N LEU A 25 7.67 40.44 1.01
CA LEU A 25 6.93 41.15 -0.04
C LEU A 25 5.50 41.49 0.43
N ALA A 26 4.83 40.56 1.11
CA ALA A 26 3.49 40.75 1.66
C ALA A 26 3.44 41.79 2.81
N LEU A 27 4.48 41.83 3.65
CA LEU A 27 4.63 42.83 4.71
C LEU A 27 4.89 44.24 4.14
N LEU A 28 5.69 44.34 3.07
CA LEU A 28 5.96 45.61 2.40
C LEU A 28 4.75 46.16 1.63
N THR A 29 3.92 45.28 1.04
CA THR A 29 2.66 45.70 0.39
C THR A 29 1.63 46.21 1.40
N ASN A 30 1.48 45.53 2.54
CA ASN A 30 0.52 45.95 3.57
C ASN A 30 0.95 47.28 4.23
N HIS A 31 2.24 47.47 4.49
CA HIS A 31 2.74 48.71 5.10
C HIS A 31 2.63 49.91 4.14
N ARG A 32 2.84 49.70 2.83
CA ARG A 32 2.65 50.74 1.81
C ARG A 32 1.18 51.13 1.60
N GLN A 33 0.25 50.18 1.72
CA GLN A 33 -1.20 50.47 1.67
C GLN A 33 -1.66 51.30 2.87
N GLU A 34 -1.16 51.00 4.07
CA GLU A 34 -1.50 51.75 5.28
C GLU A 34 -0.98 53.20 5.25
N LEU A 35 0.19 53.43 4.66
CA LEU A 35 0.77 54.77 4.46
C LEU A 35 0.04 55.60 3.38
N ALA A 36 -0.56 54.94 2.37
CA ALA A 36 -1.36 55.60 1.34
C ALA A 36 -2.72 56.08 1.88
N LEU A 37 -3.33 55.30 2.77
CA LEU A 37 -4.56 55.66 3.50
C LEU A 37 -4.34 56.83 4.48
N LYS A 38 -3.15 56.95 5.07
CA LYS A 38 -2.79 58.04 6.01
C LYS A 38 -2.24 59.32 5.33
N GLY A 39 -2.26 59.39 4.00
CA GLY A 39 -1.98 60.62 3.25
C GLY A 39 -0.52 61.12 3.24
N ARG A 40 0.47 60.28 3.58
CA ARG A 40 1.88 60.68 3.72
C ARG A 40 2.77 60.36 2.51
N LEU A 41 2.20 60.09 1.32
CA LEU A 41 2.96 59.76 0.11
C LEU A 41 2.91 60.90 -0.93
N PRO A 42 4.03 61.19 -1.62
CA PRO A 42 4.09 62.21 -2.66
C PRO A 42 3.22 61.85 -3.89
N SER A 43 2.69 62.88 -4.55
CA SER A 43 1.62 62.80 -5.57
C SER A 43 1.89 61.84 -6.73
N HIS A 44 3.14 61.72 -7.18
CA HIS A 44 3.54 60.84 -8.29
C HIS A 44 3.40 59.34 -7.96
N VAL A 45 3.41 58.94 -6.68
CA VAL A 45 3.19 57.54 -6.27
C VAL A 45 1.70 57.20 -6.18
N ARG A 46 0.83 58.21 -5.96
CA ARG A 46 -0.63 58.03 -5.94
C ARG A 46 -1.21 57.72 -7.31
N GLU A 47 -0.62 58.27 -8.39
CA GLU A 47 -1.11 58.04 -9.75
C GLU A 47 -0.80 56.62 -10.26
N SER A 48 0.37 56.06 -9.96
CA SER A 48 0.67 54.68 -10.39
C SER A 48 -0.17 53.63 -9.65
N LEU A 49 -0.59 53.91 -8.41
CA LEU A 49 -1.51 53.07 -7.66
C LEU A 49 -2.96 53.17 -8.15
N ARG A 50 -3.39 54.33 -8.68
CA ARG A 50 -4.72 54.49 -9.29
C ARG A 50 -4.85 53.71 -10.61
N PHE A 51 -3.76 53.60 -11.36
CA PHE A 51 -3.75 52.85 -12.63
C PHE A 51 -3.82 51.33 -12.48
N VAL A 52 -3.53 50.78 -11.30
CA VAL A 52 -3.67 49.34 -11.00
C VAL A 52 -5.08 49.00 -10.48
N SER A 53 -5.92 50.00 -10.21
CA SER A 53 -7.21 49.80 -9.54
C SER A 53 -8.43 49.66 -10.46
N THR A 54 -8.24 49.55 -11.78
CA THR A 54 -9.34 49.41 -12.74
C THR A 54 -9.06 48.24 -13.69
N THR A 55 -9.26 47.01 -13.20
CA THR A 55 -9.83 45.83 -13.91
C THR A 55 -9.74 44.61 -12.98
N ILE A 56 -10.44 44.61 -11.85
CA ILE A 56 -10.93 43.40 -11.19
C ILE A 56 -12.28 43.77 -10.56
N THR A 57 -13.33 43.81 -11.38
CA THR A 57 -14.68 43.57 -10.84
C THR A 57 -14.65 42.18 -10.23
N PRO A 58 -14.99 42.00 -8.93
CA PRO A 58 -15.25 40.68 -8.41
C PRO A 58 -16.54 40.24 -9.10
N SER A 59 -16.42 39.45 -10.16
CA SER A 59 -17.49 38.59 -10.59
C SER A 59 -17.81 37.73 -9.37
N SER A 60 -18.86 38.12 -8.65
CA SER A 60 -19.60 37.26 -7.73
C SER A 60 -20.15 36.08 -8.55
N LYS A 61 -19.25 35.17 -8.94
CA LYS A 61 -19.61 33.79 -9.11
C LYS A 61 -19.96 33.36 -7.69
N LYS A 62 -21.26 33.27 -7.41
CA LYS A 62 -21.79 32.41 -6.35
C LYS A 62 -20.87 31.20 -6.28
N ALA A 63 -20.13 31.07 -5.19
CA ALA A 63 -19.49 29.82 -4.86
C ALA A 63 -20.60 28.77 -4.98
N SER A 64 -20.44 27.82 -5.90
CA SER A 64 -21.46 26.83 -6.17
C SER A 64 -21.82 26.16 -4.84
N GLU A 65 -23.09 26.21 -4.47
CA GLU A 65 -23.68 25.53 -3.31
C GLU A 65 -23.55 24.00 -3.32
N ASN A 66 -22.75 23.43 -4.24
CA ASN A 66 -22.63 22.00 -4.50
C ASN A 66 -21.42 21.29 -3.86
N ASP A 67 -20.54 21.97 -3.13
CA ASP A 67 -19.43 21.30 -2.39
C ASP A 67 -19.74 21.13 -0.88
N LYS A 68 -21.00 20.82 -0.54
CA LYS A 68 -21.32 20.33 0.81
C LYS A 68 -20.75 18.92 0.97
N VAL A 69 -19.50 18.84 1.38
CA VAL A 69 -18.83 17.56 1.61
C VAL A 69 -19.58 16.79 2.72
N SER A 70 -20.11 15.61 2.39
CA SER A 70 -21.04 14.84 3.25
C SER A 70 -20.49 14.61 4.67
N PRO A 71 -21.27 14.90 5.73
CA PRO A 71 -20.88 14.61 7.10
C PRO A 71 -20.69 13.09 7.32
N TYR A 72 -19.97 12.73 8.39
CA TYR A 72 -19.85 11.34 8.80
C TYR A 72 -21.23 10.76 9.15
N SER A 73 -21.52 9.57 8.63
CA SER A 73 -22.66 8.75 9.05
C SER A 73 -22.15 7.40 9.52
N PRO A 74 -22.63 6.88 10.65
CA PRO A 74 -22.31 5.52 11.09
C PRO A 74 -22.70 4.48 10.03
N PRO A 75 -21.96 3.37 9.93
CA PRO A 75 -22.27 2.31 8.98
C PRO A 75 -23.64 1.68 9.30
N THR A 76 -24.55 1.76 8.33
CA THR A 76 -25.91 1.17 8.42
C THR A 76 -26.01 -0.21 7.76
N THR A 77 -24.97 -0.62 7.03
CA THR A 77 -24.91 -1.89 6.30
C THR A 77 -23.55 -2.57 6.48
N GLY A 78 -23.50 -3.89 6.31
CA GLY A 78 -22.27 -4.68 6.36
C GLY A 78 -21.87 -5.11 7.76
N LEU A 79 -20.65 -5.63 7.94
CA LEU A 79 -20.21 -6.20 9.21
C LEU A 79 -20.21 -5.16 10.36
N LEU A 80 -19.87 -3.91 10.04
CA LEU A 80 -19.72 -2.86 11.04
C LEU A 80 -21.05 -2.39 11.63
N SER A 81 -22.19 -2.58 10.95
CA SER A 81 -23.50 -2.17 11.47
C SER A 81 -23.98 -3.05 12.64
N TYR A 82 -23.40 -4.24 12.80
CA TYR A 82 -23.69 -5.14 13.92
C TYR A 82 -22.78 -4.90 15.13
N LEU A 83 -21.74 -4.07 14.99
CA LEU A 83 -20.81 -3.80 16.07
C LEU A 83 -21.34 -2.70 17.00
N PRO A 84 -21.02 -2.74 18.31
CA PRO A 84 -21.32 -1.65 19.22
C PRO A 84 -20.68 -0.34 18.73
N SER A 85 -21.39 0.79 18.90
CA SER A 85 -20.94 2.11 18.42
C SER A 85 -19.55 2.51 18.95
N SER A 86 -19.13 2.02 20.10
CA SER A 86 -17.80 2.24 20.68
C SER A 86 -16.67 1.48 19.97
N VAL A 87 -16.98 0.36 19.32
CA VAL A 87 -16.03 -0.52 18.61
C VAL A 87 -15.90 -0.13 17.14
N VAL A 88 -16.97 0.43 16.55
CA VAL A 88 -17.00 0.85 15.13
C VAL A 88 -15.76 1.66 14.72
N PRO A 89 -15.29 2.69 15.46
CA PRO A 89 -14.10 3.45 15.06
C PRO A 89 -12.83 2.59 15.00
N TYR A 90 -12.69 1.56 15.83
CA TYR A 90 -11.55 0.63 15.78
C TYR A 90 -11.66 -0.30 14.56
N ALA A 91 -12.86 -0.78 14.24
CA ALA A 91 -13.10 -1.60 13.06
C ALA A 91 -12.87 -0.84 11.74
N GLU A 92 -13.26 0.44 11.68
CA GLU A 92 -12.97 1.32 10.56
C GLU A 92 -11.46 1.63 10.44
N LEU A 93 -10.77 1.78 11.57
CA LEU A 93 -9.33 2.06 11.60
C LEU A 93 -8.52 0.94 10.91
N ILE A 94 -8.94 -0.31 11.13
CA ILE A 94 -8.30 -1.49 10.50
C ILE A 94 -8.82 -1.80 9.11
N ARG A 95 -9.76 -1.00 8.58
CA ARG A 95 -10.43 -1.20 7.29
C ARG A 95 -11.20 -2.51 7.21
N LEU A 96 -11.87 -2.91 8.29
CA LEU A 96 -12.69 -4.12 8.30
C LEU A 96 -13.88 -4.02 7.31
N ASP A 97 -14.31 -2.80 6.98
CA ASP A 97 -15.29 -2.50 5.94
C ASP A 97 -14.76 -2.68 4.51
N LYS A 98 -13.43 -2.67 4.33
CA LYS A 98 -12.75 -2.72 3.03
C LYS A 98 -11.65 -3.81 3.05
N PRO A 99 -12.02 -5.10 3.10
CA PRO A 99 -11.09 -6.21 3.33
C PRO A 99 -10.15 -6.52 2.15
N VAL A 100 -10.27 -5.80 1.03
CA VAL A 100 -9.48 -6.05 -0.19
C VAL A 100 -7.97 -5.99 0.08
N GLY A 101 -7.52 -5.06 0.93
CA GLY A 101 -6.11 -5.00 1.33
C GLY A 101 -5.66 -6.22 2.14
N THR A 102 -6.55 -6.82 2.92
CA THR A 102 -6.27 -8.07 3.64
C THR A 102 -6.11 -9.23 2.68
N TYR A 103 -6.96 -9.34 1.65
CA TYR A 103 -6.82 -10.37 0.63
C TYR A 103 -5.51 -10.24 -0.14
N TYR A 104 -5.12 -9.03 -0.55
CA TYR A 104 -3.83 -8.84 -1.22
C TYR A 104 -2.62 -9.15 -0.34
N LEU A 105 -2.71 -8.98 0.98
CA LEU A 105 -1.64 -9.38 1.89
C LEU A 105 -1.63 -10.90 2.15
N PHE A 106 -2.80 -11.54 2.13
CA PHE A 106 -2.98 -12.96 2.36
C PHE A 106 -2.58 -13.82 1.14
N LEU A 107 -2.96 -13.42 -0.07
CA LEU A 107 -2.81 -14.23 -1.28
C LEU A 107 -1.37 -14.69 -1.54
N PRO A 108 -0.32 -13.86 -1.38
CA PRO A 108 1.06 -14.32 -1.47
C PRO A 108 1.40 -15.44 -0.47
N CYS A 109 0.86 -15.39 0.77
CA CYS A 109 1.01 -16.46 1.75
C CYS A 109 0.31 -17.75 1.31
N LEU A 110 -0.89 -17.62 0.75
CA LEU A 110 -1.63 -18.77 0.23
C LEU A 110 -0.90 -19.39 -0.96
N PHE A 111 -0.36 -18.57 -1.87
CA PHE A 111 0.34 -19.06 -3.05
C PHE A 111 1.59 -19.86 -2.67
N SER A 112 2.40 -19.33 -1.74
CA SER A 112 3.59 -20.03 -1.28
C SER A 112 3.26 -21.29 -0.51
N THR A 113 2.22 -21.28 0.33
CA THR A 113 1.76 -22.49 1.06
C THR A 113 1.35 -23.59 0.08
N LEU A 114 0.54 -23.26 -0.94
CA LEU A 114 0.08 -24.25 -1.92
C LEU A 114 1.21 -24.73 -2.85
N LEU A 115 2.18 -23.87 -3.18
CA LEU A 115 3.32 -24.25 -4.00
C LEU A 115 4.34 -25.09 -3.21
N ALA A 116 4.46 -24.84 -1.91
CA ALA A 116 5.35 -25.56 -1.00
C ALA A 116 4.76 -26.92 -0.56
N ALA A 117 3.43 -27.05 -0.44
CA ALA A 117 2.79 -28.27 0.06
C ALA A 117 3.21 -29.56 -0.65
N PRO A 118 3.34 -29.61 -1.99
CA PRO A 118 3.81 -30.80 -2.70
C PRO A 118 5.31 -31.06 -2.62
N LEU A 119 6.08 -30.15 -2.01
CA LEU A 119 7.54 -30.29 -1.83
C LEU A 119 7.89 -30.85 -0.45
N ALA A 120 6.93 -30.89 0.47
CA ALA A 120 7.10 -31.57 1.74
C ALA A 120 7.23 -33.09 1.51
N SER A 121 7.95 -33.78 2.40
CA SER A 121 8.13 -35.23 2.35
C SER A 121 7.73 -35.84 3.69
N PRO A 122 6.58 -36.56 3.79
CA PRO A 122 5.57 -36.76 2.73
C PRO A 122 4.83 -35.47 2.34
N ILE A 123 4.05 -35.49 1.25
CA ILE A 123 3.28 -34.32 0.81
C ILE A 123 2.41 -33.81 1.97
N ALA A 124 2.38 -32.49 2.16
CA ALA A 124 1.66 -31.90 3.28
C ALA A 124 0.16 -32.28 3.25
N PRO A 125 -0.42 -32.83 4.32
CA PRO A 125 -1.84 -33.18 4.36
C PRO A 125 -2.76 -31.96 4.20
N PRO A 126 -3.98 -32.11 3.66
CA PRO A 126 -4.89 -30.98 3.44
C PRO A 126 -5.21 -30.20 4.70
N VAL A 127 -5.30 -30.87 5.85
CA VAL A 127 -5.53 -30.21 7.15
C VAL A 127 -4.38 -29.26 7.53
N THR A 128 -3.13 -29.62 7.20
CA THR A 128 -1.95 -28.78 7.47
C THR A 128 -1.94 -27.56 6.53
N VAL A 129 -2.29 -27.76 5.26
CA VAL A 129 -2.39 -26.68 4.27
C VAL A 129 -3.48 -25.68 4.68
N VAL A 130 -4.68 -26.17 5.03
CA VAL A 130 -5.81 -25.32 5.44
C VAL A 130 -5.54 -24.60 6.76
N SER A 131 -4.95 -25.26 7.75
CA SER A 131 -4.62 -24.63 9.04
C SER A 131 -3.52 -23.57 8.89
N THR A 132 -2.48 -23.84 8.09
CA THR A 132 -1.43 -22.85 7.77
C THR A 132 -2.01 -21.65 7.04
N ALA A 133 -2.86 -21.89 6.03
CA ALA A 133 -3.57 -20.83 5.32
C ALA A 133 -4.47 -20.00 6.25
N ALA A 134 -5.15 -20.63 7.22
CA ALA A 134 -5.96 -19.93 8.21
C ALA A 134 -5.11 -19.02 9.11
N ILE A 135 -3.98 -19.52 9.63
CA ILE A 135 -3.04 -18.71 10.42
C ILE A 135 -2.56 -17.50 9.60
N PHE A 136 -2.18 -17.70 8.34
CA PHE A 136 -1.78 -16.60 7.46
C PHE A 136 -2.92 -15.63 7.15
N PHE A 137 -4.16 -16.10 6.99
CA PHE A 137 -5.30 -15.22 6.76
C PHE A 137 -5.58 -14.31 7.94
N PHE A 138 -5.64 -14.86 9.16
CA PHE A 138 -5.80 -14.06 10.37
C PHE A 138 -4.59 -13.15 10.62
N GLY A 139 -3.38 -13.63 10.32
CA GLY A 139 -2.17 -12.83 10.37
C GLY A 139 -2.24 -11.64 9.42
N ALA A 140 -2.64 -11.86 8.16
CA ALA A 140 -2.84 -10.81 7.18
C ALA A 140 -3.93 -9.81 7.61
N LEU A 141 -5.04 -10.28 8.19
CA LEU A 141 -6.09 -9.40 8.71
C LEU A 141 -5.55 -8.46 9.80
N ILE A 142 -4.84 -9.00 10.78
CA ILE A 142 -4.28 -8.25 11.90
C ILE A 142 -3.17 -7.30 11.43
N MET A 143 -2.21 -7.80 10.65
CA MET A 143 -1.05 -7.03 10.20
C MET A 143 -1.44 -5.95 9.18
N ARG A 144 -2.44 -6.21 8.32
CA ARG A 144 -3.01 -5.16 7.47
C ARG A 144 -3.67 -4.08 8.31
N GLY A 145 -4.43 -4.49 9.34
CA GLY A 145 -5.05 -3.58 10.29
C GLY A 145 -4.02 -2.70 10.99
N ALA A 146 -2.92 -3.28 11.47
CA ALA A 146 -1.82 -2.54 12.08
C ALA A 146 -1.14 -1.56 11.13
N GLY A 147 -0.88 -1.97 9.88
CA GLY A 147 -0.37 -1.06 8.86
C GLY A 147 -1.31 0.12 8.60
N CYS A 148 -2.62 -0.09 8.65
CA CYS A 148 -3.60 1.01 8.58
C CYS A 148 -3.56 1.90 9.81
N THR A 149 -3.47 1.33 11.03
CA THR A 149 -3.32 2.09 12.28
C THR A 149 -2.07 2.98 12.26
N ILE A 150 -0.92 2.45 11.85
CA ILE A 150 0.34 3.22 11.75
C ILE A 150 0.22 4.34 10.72
N ASN A 151 -0.30 4.04 9.53
CA ASN A 151 -0.48 5.05 8.49
C ASN A 151 -1.40 6.18 8.96
N ASP A 152 -2.57 5.85 9.51
CA ASP A 152 -3.52 6.87 9.99
C ASP A 152 -2.96 7.66 11.20
N LEU A 153 -2.09 7.05 12.04
CA LEU A 153 -1.38 7.76 13.12
C LEU A 153 -0.42 8.84 12.59
N TRP A 154 0.31 8.55 11.51
CA TRP A 154 1.26 9.47 10.88
C TRP A 154 0.55 10.52 10.04
N ASP A 155 -0.49 10.13 9.31
CA ASP A 155 -1.18 10.99 8.34
C ASP A 155 -2.34 11.78 8.97
N ARG A 156 -2.68 11.59 10.25
CA ARG A 156 -3.85 12.20 10.93
C ARG A 156 -4.07 13.70 10.72
N ASN A 157 -2.99 14.48 10.55
CA ASN A 157 -3.07 15.92 10.34
C ASN A 157 -3.28 16.28 8.85
N LEU A 158 -2.77 15.45 7.95
CA LEU A 158 -2.92 15.58 6.51
C LEU A 158 -4.29 15.07 6.08
N ASP A 159 -4.70 13.91 6.59
CA ASP A 159 -5.96 13.23 6.24
C ASP A 159 -7.19 14.11 6.51
N LYS A 160 -7.14 14.97 7.54
CA LYS A 160 -8.20 15.95 7.83
C LYS A 160 -8.51 16.89 6.65
N ASN A 161 -7.53 17.16 5.81
CA ASN A 161 -7.61 18.12 4.71
C ASN A 161 -7.90 17.45 3.35
N VAL A 162 -8.04 16.12 3.30
CA VAL A 162 -8.25 15.35 2.07
C VAL A 162 -9.66 14.77 2.03
N ALA A 163 -10.43 15.05 0.98
CA ALA A 163 -11.85 14.69 0.88
C ALA A 163 -12.11 13.19 1.15
N ARG A 164 -11.25 12.32 0.59
CA ARG A 164 -11.35 10.86 0.73
C ARG A 164 -11.01 10.34 2.13
N THR A 165 -10.11 10.99 2.85
CA THR A 165 -9.53 10.43 4.09
C THR A 165 -9.92 11.20 5.35
N ARG A 166 -10.57 12.35 5.23
CA ARG A 166 -11.05 13.18 6.36
C ARG A 166 -11.98 12.45 7.33
N LEU A 167 -12.73 11.45 6.84
CA LEU A 167 -13.69 10.68 7.63
C LEU A 167 -13.04 9.48 8.34
N ARG A 168 -11.73 9.28 8.22
CA ARG A 168 -11.01 8.24 8.96
C ARG A 168 -11.08 8.50 10.47
N PRO A 169 -11.12 7.46 11.33
CA PRO A 169 -11.33 7.61 12.77
C PRO A 169 -10.38 8.59 13.47
N LEU A 170 -9.07 8.52 13.16
CA LEU A 170 -8.05 9.41 13.73
C LEU A 170 -8.12 10.84 13.14
N ALA A 171 -8.49 10.97 11.88
CA ALA A 171 -8.64 12.28 11.22
C ALA A 171 -9.87 13.03 11.75
N ARG A 172 -11.03 12.36 11.84
CA ARG A 172 -12.28 12.97 12.35
C ARG A 172 -12.34 13.10 13.87
N GLY A 173 -11.34 12.58 14.60
CA GLY A 173 -11.26 12.64 16.06
C GLY A 173 -12.14 11.63 16.81
N ALA A 174 -12.66 10.61 16.12
CA ALA A 174 -13.40 9.51 16.77
C ALA A 174 -12.50 8.60 17.61
N LEU A 175 -11.20 8.56 17.29
CA LEU A 175 -10.15 7.98 18.12
C LEU A 175 -9.06 8.99 18.37
N THR A 176 -8.47 8.95 19.56
CA THR A 176 -7.28 9.71 19.91
C THR A 176 -6.01 8.89 19.70
N PRO A 177 -4.83 9.51 19.50
CA PRO A 177 -3.56 8.79 19.45
C PRO A 177 -3.29 7.94 20.71
N LYS A 178 -3.76 8.42 21.88
CA LYS A 178 -3.64 7.68 23.15
C LYS A 178 -4.45 6.38 23.17
N GLN A 179 -5.52 6.27 22.37
CA GLN A 179 -6.29 5.04 22.18
C GLN A 179 -5.72 4.16 21.07
N ALA A 180 -5.23 4.77 19.98
CA ALA A 180 -4.72 4.03 18.83
C ALA A 180 -3.36 3.37 19.07
N VAL A 181 -2.49 3.94 19.90
CA VAL A 181 -1.17 3.34 20.20
C VAL A 181 -1.28 2.03 21.00
N PRO A 182 -2.05 1.93 22.10
CA PRO A 182 -2.30 0.65 22.76
C PRO A 182 -2.97 -0.37 21.84
N TYR A 183 -3.90 0.08 20.99
CA TYR A 183 -4.55 -0.78 20.01
C TYR A 183 -3.57 -1.33 18.96
N LEU A 184 -2.64 -0.50 18.50
CA LEU A 184 -1.52 -0.95 17.68
C LEU A 184 -0.67 -1.99 18.40
N GLY A 185 -0.35 -1.77 19.68
CA GLY A 185 0.34 -2.73 20.52
C GLY A 185 -0.38 -4.08 20.54
N LEU A 186 -1.70 -4.08 20.77
CA LEU A 186 -2.53 -5.28 20.72
C LEU A 186 -2.43 -5.99 19.36
N GLN A 187 -2.52 -5.26 18.26
CA GLN A 187 -2.38 -5.83 16.91
C GLN A 187 -1.01 -6.47 16.69
N MET A 188 0.08 -5.82 17.13
CA MET A 188 1.43 -6.36 17.02
C MET A 188 1.61 -7.61 17.88
N PHE A 189 1.10 -7.64 19.11
CA PHE A 189 1.15 -8.82 19.96
C PHE A 189 0.31 -9.97 19.41
N SER A 190 -0.87 -9.69 18.86
CA SER A 190 -1.69 -10.73 18.19
C SER A 190 -1.00 -11.26 16.93
N GLY A 191 -0.37 -10.39 16.13
CA GLY A 191 0.42 -10.82 14.97
C GLY A 191 1.62 -11.69 15.37
N LEU A 192 2.34 -11.31 16.43
CA LEU A 192 3.43 -12.11 17.00
C LEU A 192 2.92 -13.45 17.53
N ALA A 193 1.77 -13.48 18.23
CA ALA A 193 1.19 -14.72 18.74
C ALA A 193 0.83 -15.71 17.61
N LEU A 194 0.40 -15.21 16.44
CA LEU A 194 0.20 -16.05 15.25
C LEU A 194 1.52 -16.50 14.63
N LEU A 195 2.53 -15.62 14.55
CA LEU A 195 3.85 -15.99 14.05
C LEU A 195 4.51 -17.08 14.89
N LEU A 196 4.34 -17.04 16.22
CA LEU A 196 4.88 -18.03 17.15
C LEU A 196 4.15 -19.38 17.11
N GLN A 197 2.99 -19.47 16.46
CA GLN A 197 2.31 -20.75 16.18
C GLN A 197 2.90 -21.46 14.96
N LEU A 198 3.65 -20.76 14.11
CA LEU A 198 4.36 -21.34 12.98
C LEU A 198 5.72 -21.93 13.44
N PRO A 199 6.32 -22.83 12.64
CA PRO A 199 7.68 -23.32 12.91
C PRO A 199 8.67 -22.19 13.14
N ALA A 200 9.61 -22.36 14.07
CA ALA A 200 10.55 -21.31 14.48
C ALA A 200 11.37 -20.70 13.32
N ALA A 201 11.61 -21.47 12.25
CA ALA A 201 12.23 -20.97 11.02
C ALA A 201 11.48 -19.77 10.42
N CYS A 202 10.14 -19.75 10.48
CA CYS A 202 9.31 -18.67 9.95
C CYS A 202 9.65 -17.32 10.57
N PHE A 203 10.04 -17.29 11.85
CA PHE A 203 10.48 -16.07 12.52
C PHE A 203 11.68 -15.44 11.79
N TRP A 204 12.71 -16.25 11.50
CA TRP A 204 13.92 -15.79 10.83
C TRP A 204 13.68 -15.36 9.38
N TYR A 205 12.74 -16.00 8.68
CA TYR A 205 12.34 -15.58 7.33
C TYR A 205 11.42 -14.36 7.33
N ALA A 206 10.66 -14.11 8.41
CA ALA A 206 9.75 -12.96 8.51
C ALA A 206 10.46 -11.66 8.93
N VAL A 207 11.44 -11.73 9.84
CA VAL A 207 12.15 -10.55 10.39
C VAL A 207 12.73 -9.61 9.31
N PRO A 208 13.35 -10.09 8.21
CA PRO A 208 13.89 -9.20 7.18
C PRO A 208 12.84 -8.38 6.43
N SER A 209 11.54 -8.64 6.60
CA SER A 209 10.48 -7.78 6.08
C SER A 209 10.35 -6.46 6.85
N LEU A 210 10.75 -6.41 8.13
CA LEU A 210 10.51 -5.25 9.00
C LEU A 210 11.15 -3.94 8.50
N PRO A 211 12.41 -3.94 8.00
CA PRO A 211 12.99 -2.75 7.38
C PRO A 211 12.17 -2.22 6.20
N LEU A 212 11.63 -3.12 5.36
CA LEU A 212 10.80 -2.74 4.21
C LEU A 212 9.47 -2.11 4.67
N VAL A 213 8.83 -2.71 5.67
CA VAL A 213 7.59 -2.19 6.27
C VAL A 213 7.81 -0.81 6.88
N ALA A 214 8.93 -0.61 7.59
CA ALA A 214 9.31 0.67 8.16
C ALA A 214 9.64 1.72 7.09
N ALA A 215 10.25 1.31 5.97
CA ALA A 215 10.62 2.20 4.87
C ALA A 215 9.43 2.60 3.98
N TYR A 216 8.38 1.78 3.87
CA TYR A 216 7.26 2.03 2.95
C TYR A 216 6.59 3.41 3.12
N PRO A 217 6.25 3.90 4.32
CA PRO A 217 5.67 5.23 4.48
C PRO A 217 6.57 6.36 3.96
N LEU A 218 7.90 6.18 4.02
CA LEU A 218 8.88 7.13 3.49
C LEU A 218 8.96 7.08 1.96
N ALA A 219 8.69 5.92 1.34
CA ALA A 219 8.77 5.74 -0.10
C ALA A 219 7.92 6.75 -0.87
N LYS A 220 6.71 7.06 -0.38
CA LYS A 220 5.82 8.07 -0.98
C LYS A 220 6.43 9.47 -1.07
N ARG A 221 7.45 9.77 -0.26
CA ARG A 221 8.11 11.08 -0.21
C ARG A 221 9.38 11.15 -1.06
N VAL A 222 9.96 10.00 -1.42
CA VAL A 222 11.29 9.94 -2.05
C VAL A 222 11.29 9.35 -3.46
N THR A 223 10.26 8.59 -3.85
CA THR A 223 10.21 7.91 -5.16
C THR A 223 8.89 8.13 -5.91
N ASN A 224 8.96 8.05 -7.24
CA ASN A 224 7.79 7.99 -8.12
C ASN A 224 7.10 6.61 -8.11
N TYR A 225 7.74 5.59 -7.51
CA TYR A 225 7.29 4.19 -7.56
C TYR A 225 7.00 3.60 -6.16
N PRO A 226 6.19 4.27 -5.31
CA PRO A 226 5.84 3.72 -4.00
C PRO A 226 5.12 2.36 -4.09
N GLN A 227 4.48 2.05 -5.22
CA GLN A 227 3.83 0.77 -5.51
C GLN A 227 4.82 -0.39 -5.53
N PHE A 228 6.06 -0.16 -6.01
CA PHE A 228 7.09 -1.19 -6.00
C PHE A 228 7.51 -1.52 -4.56
N VAL A 229 7.74 -0.49 -3.73
CA VAL A 229 8.06 -0.66 -2.31
C VAL A 229 6.90 -1.32 -1.55
N LEU A 230 5.65 -0.95 -1.88
CA LEU A 230 4.47 -1.63 -1.38
C LEU A 230 4.52 -3.12 -1.74
N GLY A 231 4.82 -3.45 -3.00
CA GLY A 231 4.97 -4.82 -3.48
C GLY A 231 5.98 -5.61 -2.67
N LEU A 232 7.16 -5.04 -2.38
CA LEU A 232 8.17 -5.67 -1.54
C LEU A 232 7.62 -6.02 -0.13
N THR A 233 6.80 -5.15 0.44
CA THR A 233 6.20 -5.41 1.77
C THR A 233 5.04 -6.40 1.74
N PHE A 234 4.11 -6.25 0.79
CA PHE A 234 2.89 -7.07 0.70
C PHE A 234 3.17 -8.49 0.21
N SER A 235 4.21 -8.66 -0.60
CA SER A 235 4.51 -9.94 -1.22
C SER A 235 5.34 -10.87 -0.33
N TRP A 236 5.80 -10.42 0.84
CA TRP A 236 6.71 -11.19 1.70
C TRP A 236 6.15 -12.57 2.08
N GLY A 237 4.82 -12.69 2.17
CA GLY A 237 4.12 -13.97 2.35
C GLY A 237 4.49 -15.05 1.32
N ALA A 238 4.90 -14.65 0.11
CA ALA A 238 5.36 -15.57 -0.94
C ALA A 238 6.62 -16.36 -0.56
N ILE A 239 7.34 -15.95 0.48
CA ILE A 239 8.52 -16.65 1.01
C ILE A 239 8.14 -17.54 2.20
N VAL A 240 7.30 -17.02 3.11
CA VAL A 240 7.09 -17.62 4.45
C VAL A 240 6.29 -18.93 4.40
N GLY A 241 5.53 -19.20 3.33
CA GLY A 241 4.80 -20.47 3.20
C GLY A 241 5.69 -21.71 3.10
N PHE A 242 6.92 -21.57 2.56
CA PHE A 242 7.88 -22.68 2.47
C PHE A 242 8.37 -23.15 3.85
N PRO A 243 9.00 -22.31 4.70
CA PRO A 243 9.43 -22.72 6.03
C PRO A 243 8.24 -23.06 6.95
N ALA A 244 7.03 -22.56 6.67
CA ALA A 244 5.83 -22.93 7.42
C ALA A 244 5.45 -24.41 7.23
N LEU A 245 5.81 -25.01 6.09
CA LEU A 245 5.64 -26.43 5.81
C LEU A 245 6.95 -27.23 5.96
N GLY A 246 7.94 -26.68 6.66
CA GLY A 246 9.20 -27.35 6.97
C GLY A 246 10.23 -27.34 5.84
N ILE A 247 10.01 -26.57 4.77
CA ILE A 247 10.97 -26.46 3.67
C ILE A 247 11.94 -25.31 3.95
N ASP A 248 13.18 -25.67 4.26
CA ASP A 248 14.24 -24.69 4.39
C ASP A 248 14.78 -24.25 3.03
N LEU A 249 14.56 -22.97 2.70
CA LEU A 249 14.94 -22.40 1.41
C LEU A 249 16.47 -22.32 1.26
N LEU A 250 17.23 -22.16 2.34
CA LEU A 250 18.68 -22.03 2.25
C LEU A 250 19.38 -23.35 1.91
N SER A 251 18.77 -24.49 2.23
CA SER A 251 19.29 -25.82 1.90
C SER A 251 18.66 -26.43 0.65
N ASN A 252 17.54 -25.90 0.16
CA ASN A 252 16.83 -26.40 -1.02
C ASN A 252 16.86 -25.38 -2.18
N THR A 253 17.85 -25.51 -3.07
CA THR A 253 18.04 -24.61 -4.21
C THR A 253 16.81 -24.51 -5.14
N PRO A 254 16.16 -25.60 -5.57
CA PRO A 254 14.90 -25.53 -6.31
C PRO A 254 13.82 -24.70 -5.62
N ALA A 255 13.60 -24.93 -4.31
CA ALA A 255 12.63 -24.19 -3.53
C ALA A 255 13.00 -22.71 -3.40
N LEU A 256 14.29 -22.38 -3.21
CA LEU A 256 14.78 -21.00 -3.17
C LEU A 256 14.50 -20.23 -4.45
N ILE A 257 14.82 -20.83 -5.60
CA ILE A 257 14.56 -20.23 -6.92
C ILE A 257 13.05 -20.02 -7.09
N SER A 258 12.25 -21.02 -6.75
CA SER A 258 10.79 -20.94 -6.84
C SER A 258 10.22 -19.83 -5.96
N ALA A 259 10.64 -19.74 -4.69
CA ALA A 259 10.22 -18.70 -3.76
C ALA A 259 10.63 -17.30 -4.25
N ALA A 260 11.84 -17.14 -4.78
CA ALA A 260 12.31 -15.87 -5.32
C ALA A 260 11.51 -15.43 -6.56
N CYS A 261 11.22 -16.36 -7.47
CA CYS A 261 10.39 -16.13 -8.64
C CYS A 261 8.94 -15.80 -8.24
N LEU A 262 8.35 -16.56 -7.31
CA LEU A 262 6.99 -16.31 -6.82
C LEU A 262 6.89 -14.97 -6.10
N TYR A 263 7.86 -14.63 -5.24
CA TYR A 263 7.93 -13.33 -4.57
C TYR A 263 8.00 -12.19 -5.59
N SER A 264 8.89 -12.30 -6.57
CA SER A 264 9.06 -11.29 -7.62
C SER A 264 7.80 -11.17 -8.50
N SER A 265 7.13 -12.30 -8.77
CA SER A 265 5.83 -12.33 -9.44
C SER A 265 4.78 -11.55 -8.63
N CYS A 266 4.64 -11.82 -7.34
CA CYS A 266 3.72 -11.09 -6.46
C CYS A 266 4.04 -9.58 -6.40
N VAL A 267 5.32 -9.20 -6.36
CA VAL A 267 5.73 -7.77 -6.39
C VAL A 267 5.28 -7.11 -7.69
N ALA A 268 5.51 -7.76 -8.84
CA ALA A 268 5.04 -7.26 -10.13
C ALA A 268 3.51 -7.17 -10.18
N TRP A 269 2.80 -8.15 -9.62
CA TRP A 269 1.35 -8.10 -9.50
C TRP A 269 0.87 -6.92 -8.66
N THR A 270 1.54 -6.64 -7.54
CA THR A 270 1.27 -5.46 -6.71
C THR A 270 1.43 -4.17 -7.48
N VAL A 271 2.47 -4.05 -8.29
CA VAL A 271 2.63 -2.87 -9.15
C VAL A 271 1.45 -2.73 -10.10
N VAL A 272 0.95 -3.81 -10.70
CA VAL A 272 -0.21 -3.77 -11.61
C VAL A 272 -1.48 -3.29 -10.90
N TYR A 273 -1.91 -3.98 -9.83
CA TYR A 273 -3.19 -3.65 -9.20
C TYR A 273 -3.13 -2.32 -8.43
N ASP A 274 -1.98 -1.99 -7.82
CA ASP A 274 -1.86 -0.77 -7.00
C ASP A 274 -1.65 0.46 -7.87
N MET A 275 -1.09 0.31 -9.07
CA MET A 275 -1.11 1.36 -10.10
C MET A 275 -2.54 1.68 -10.52
N ILE A 276 -3.38 0.67 -10.82
CA ILE A 276 -4.81 0.87 -11.14
C ILE A 276 -5.51 1.58 -9.98
N TYR A 277 -5.24 1.17 -8.74
CA TYR A 277 -5.78 1.83 -7.55
C TYR A 277 -5.34 3.30 -7.44
N ALA A 278 -4.08 3.61 -7.75
CA ALA A 278 -3.52 4.96 -7.68
C ALA A 278 -4.13 5.95 -8.68
N TYR A 279 -4.73 5.48 -9.78
CA TYR A 279 -5.47 6.37 -10.71
C TYR A 279 -6.66 7.09 -10.06
N GLN A 280 -7.14 6.62 -8.89
CA GLN A 280 -8.17 7.32 -8.14
C GLN A 280 -7.69 8.66 -7.56
N ASP A 281 -6.41 8.76 -7.21
CA ASP A 281 -5.83 9.93 -6.56
C ASP A 281 -5.01 10.79 -7.56
N ILE A 282 -4.95 10.44 -8.85
CA ILE A 282 -4.06 11.09 -9.85
C ILE A 282 -4.23 12.61 -9.93
N ARG A 283 -5.48 13.10 -9.85
CA ARG A 283 -5.79 14.54 -9.92
C ARG A 283 -5.35 15.29 -8.68
N ASP A 284 -5.47 14.66 -7.52
CA ASP A 284 -5.11 15.26 -6.24
C ASP A 284 -3.59 15.20 -6.05
N ASP A 285 -2.96 14.10 -6.46
CA ASP A 285 -1.50 13.94 -6.48
C ASP A 285 -0.84 15.00 -7.38
N ALA A 286 -1.37 15.24 -8.58
CA ALA A 286 -0.87 16.27 -9.49
C ALA A 286 -0.95 17.67 -8.86
N LYS A 287 -2.07 18.00 -8.22
CA LYS A 287 -2.27 19.30 -7.54
C LYS A 287 -1.37 19.46 -6.32
N ALA A 288 -1.12 18.38 -5.58
CA ALA A 288 -0.30 18.38 -4.39
C ALA A 288 1.21 18.27 -4.68
N GLY A 289 1.60 18.10 -5.96
CA GLY A 289 2.99 17.88 -6.36
C GLY A 289 3.55 16.53 -5.86
N ILE A 290 2.67 15.57 -5.55
CA ILE A 290 3.03 14.23 -5.11
C ILE A 290 3.47 13.41 -6.31
N LYS A 291 4.58 12.70 -6.15
CA LYS A 291 5.16 11.81 -7.15
C LYS A 291 4.43 10.46 -7.13
N SER A 292 3.88 10.01 -8.27
CA SER A 292 3.22 8.70 -8.37
C SER A 292 3.44 8.02 -9.72
N ILE A 293 3.35 6.68 -9.74
CA ILE A 293 3.55 5.88 -10.96
C ILE A 293 2.49 6.20 -12.02
N ALA A 294 1.27 6.53 -11.57
CA ALA A 294 0.17 6.90 -12.43
C ALA A 294 0.48 8.17 -13.22
N LEU A 295 1.13 9.16 -12.58
CA LEU A 295 1.63 10.36 -13.25
C LEU A 295 2.85 10.07 -14.13
N ALA A 296 3.77 9.23 -13.66
CA ALA A 296 4.98 8.90 -14.42
C ALA A 296 4.70 8.11 -15.71
N GLN A 297 3.62 7.33 -15.75
CA GLN A 297 3.26 6.43 -16.85
C GLN A 297 1.95 6.83 -17.55
N GLU A 298 1.43 8.03 -17.33
CA GLU A 298 0.11 8.46 -17.82
C GLU A 298 -0.05 8.27 -19.34
N ALA A 299 0.98 8.61 -20.12
CA ALA A 299 0.96 8.51 -21.58
C ALA A 299 0.85 7.06 -22.12
N ASN A 300 1.38 6.07 -21.39
CA ASN A 300 1.52 4.68 -21.86
C ASN A 300 1.04 3.66 -20.81
N ALA A 301 0.11 4.05 -19.95
CA ALA A 301 -0.27 3.31 -18.76
C ALA A 301 -0.62 1.84 -19.01
N LYS A 302 -1.47 1.57 -20.01
CA LYS A 302 -1.86 0.19 -20.37
C LYS A 302 -0.70 -0.63 -20.93
N MET A 303 0.23 -0.01 -21.66
CA MET A 303 1.43 -0.69 -22.15
C MET A 303 2.35 -1.06 -20.99
N PHE A 304 2.57 -0.15 -20.04
CA PHE A 304 3.34 -0.43 -18.83
C PHE A 304 2.68 -1.54 -17.99
N LEU A 305 1.37 -1.44 -17.73
CA LEU A 305 0.61 -2.49 -17.02
C LEU A 305 0.74 -3.85 -17.72
N SER A 306 0.68 -3.87 -19.05
CA SER A 306 0.83 -5.11 -19.84
C SER A 306 2.24 -5.67 -19.73
N ALA A 307 3.28 -4.84 -19.79
CA ALA A 307 4.66 -5.29 -19.65
C ALA A 307 4.94 -5.88 -18.26
N VAL A 308 4.49 -5.20 -17.20
CA VAL A 308 4.62 -5.70 -15.82
C VAL A 308 3.75 -6.94 -15.59
N GLY A 309 2.56 -7.01 -16.20
CA GLY A 309 1.70 -8.19 -16.18
C GLY A 309 2.35 -9.40 -16.86
N THR A 310 2.97 -9.21 -18.03
CA THR A 310 3.72 -10.28 -18.70
C THR A 310 4.92 -10.74 -17.87
N LEU A 311 5.65 -9.81 -17.24
CA LEU A 311 6.73 -10.15 -16.33
C LEU A 311 6.22 -10.97 -15.13
N GLN A 312 5.10 -10.57 -14.54
CA GLN A 312 4.45 -11.30 -13.45
C GLN A 312 4.14 -12.75 -13.84
N VAL A 313 3.51 -12.95 -15.00
CA VAL A 313 3.14 -14.28 -15.52
C VAL A 313 4.40 -15.12 -15.81
N GLY A 314 5.42 -14.52 -16.43
CA GLY A 314 6.69 -15.18 -16.72
C GLY A 314 7.42 -15.63 -15.45
N LEU A 315 7.44 -14.79 -14.42
CA LEU A 315 8.01 -15.14 -13.11
C LEU A 315 7.19 -16.20 -12.38
N LEU A 316 5.86 -16.19 -12.53
CA LEU A 316 5.01 -17.25 -12.00
C LEU A 316 5.34 -18.58 -12.70
N ALA A 317 5.42 -18.60 -14.03
CA ALA A 317 5.81 -19.79 -14.78
C ALA A 317 7.19 -20.32 -14.35
N ALA A 318 8.18 -19.43 -14.19
CA ALA A 318 9.52 -19.78 -13.72
C ALA A 318 9.49 -20.40 -12.31
N ALA A 319 8.62 -19.91 -11.42
CA ALA A 319 8.46 -20.49 -10.08
C ALA A 319 8.00 -21.95 -10.15
N GLY A 320 7.05 -22.28 -11.03
CA GLY A 320 6.60 -23.66 -11.24
C GLY A 320 7.66 -24.55 -11.88
N VAL A 321 8.37 -24.05 -12.90
CA VAL A 321 9.48 -24.79 -13.56
C VAL A 321 10.55 -25.16 -12.55
N ALA A 322 10.93 -24.25 -11.64
CA ALA A 322 11.98 -24.47 -10.66
C ALA A 322 11.73 -25.67 -9.73
N VAL A 323 10.46 -25.98 -9.44
CA VAL A 323 10.06 -27.10 -8.57
C VAL A 323 9.43 -28.27 -9.35
N GLY A 324 9.53 -28.22 -10.68
CA GLY A 324 8.99 -29.24 -11.56
C GLY A 324 7.48 -29.39 -11.45
N ALA A 325 6.73 -28.30 -11.27
CA ALA A 325 5.26 -28.30 -11.18
C ALA A 325 4.60 -28.94 -12.42
N GLY A 326 3.43 -29.55 -12.23
CA GLY A 326 2.69 -30.27 -13.26
C GLY A 326 1.78 -29.39 -14.12
N PRO A 327 1.02 -30.01 -15.05
CA PRO A 327 0.16 -29.29 -15.98
C PRO A 327 -0.97 -28.50 -15.31
N ALA A 328 -1.49 -28.96 -14.16
CA ALA A 328 -2.55 -28.27 -13.45
C ALA A 328 -2.09 -26.89 -12.97
N TYR A 329 -0.83 -26.77 -12.52
CA TYR A 329 -0.20 -25.49 -12.22
C TYR A 329 -0.13 -24.56 -13.45
N PHE A 330 0.42 -25.03 -14.56
CA PHE A 330 0.64 -24.18 -15.73
C PHE A 330 -0.68 -23.74 -16.40
N VAL A 331 -1.63 -24.65 -16.54
CA VAL A 331 -2.94 -24.32 -17.14
C VAL A 331 -3.76 -23.47 -16.17
N GLY A 332 -3.87 -23.90 -14.92
CA GLY A 332 -4.71 -23.24 -13.92
C GLY A 332 -4.14 -21.92 -13.43
N ALA A 333 -2.94 -21.95 -12.84
CA ALA A 333 -2.38 -20.79 -12.17
C ALA A 333 -1.75 -19.82 -13.17
N VAL A 334 -0.85 -20.28 -14.04
CA VAL A 334 -0.16 -19.42 -15.03
C VAL A 334 -1.13 -18.96 -16.12
N GLY A 335 -1.86 -19.89 -16.74
CA GLY A 335 -2.87 -19.58 -17.75
C GLY A 335 -4.03 -18.73 -17.19
N GLY A 336 -4.48 -19.03 -15.98
CA GLY A 336 -5.48 -18.22 -15.26
C GLY A 336 -4.99 -16.80 -14.96
N ALA A 337 -3.75 -16.63 -14.47
CA ALA A 337 -3.16 -15.32 -14.25
C ALA A 337 -3.07 -14.51 -15.55
N ALA A 338 -2.55 -15.12 -16.62
CA ALA A 338 -2.41 -14.47 -17.92
C ALA A 338 -3.76 -13.98 -18.48
N SER A 339 -4.77 -14.85 -18.42
CA SER A 339 -6.12 -14.55 -18.93
C SER A 339 -6.79 -13.45 -18.12
N THR A 340 -6.76 -13.55 -16.79
CA THR A 340 -7.45 -12.61 -15.90
C THR A 340 -6.78 -11.24 -15.87
N LEU A 341 -5.44 -11.19 -15.85
CA LEU A 341 -4.69 -9.93 -15.94
C LEU A 341 -4.86 -9.27 -17.30
N GLY A 342 -4.74 -10.04 -18.38
CA GLY A 342 -4.96 -9.53 -19.73
C GLY A 342 -6.36 -8.93 -19.88
N TYR A 343 -7.39 -9.63 -19.39
CA TYR A 343 -8.75 -9.12 -19.40
C TYR A 343 -8.94 -7.86 -18.54
N MET A 344 -8.39 -7.84 -17.32
CA MET A 344 -8.45 -6.68 -16.43
C MET A 344 -7.80 -5.45 -17.06
N ILE A 345 -6.58 -5.57 -17.60
CA ILE A 345 -5.83 -4.46 -18.22
C ILE A 345 -6.54 -3.97 -19.49
N TRP A 346 -7.07 -4.90 -20.28
CA TRP A 346 -7.87 -4.55 -21.45
C TRP A 346 -9.11 -3.75 -21.08
N LYS A 347 -9.87 -4.23 -20.08
CA LYS A 347 -11.20 -3.72 -19.76
C LYS A 347 -11.22 -2.48 -18.88
N VAL A 348 -10.24 -2.30 -18.00
CA VAL A 348 -10.20 -1.16 -17.06
C VAL A 348 -10.16 0.17 -17.81
N ASN A 349 -11.03 1.09 -17.40
CA ASN A 349 -11.01 2.48 -17.82
C ASN A 349 -10.28 3.33 -16.78
N LEU A 350 -8.99 3.62 -17.04
CA LEU A 350 -8.13 4.39 -16.13
C LEU A 350 -8.57 5.84 -15.92
N SER A 351 -9.48 6.35 -16.76
CA SER A 351 -10.05 7.70 -16.59
C SER A 351 -11.23 7.75 -15.61
N ASP A 352 -11.80 6.59 -15.25
CA ASP A 352 -12.94 6.47 -14.34
C ASP A 352 -12.49 5.90 -12.98
N VAL A 353 -12.54 6.77 -11.97
CA VAL A 353 -12.19 6.46 -10.57
C VAL A 353 -13.03 5.30 -10.01
N VAL A 354 -14.32 5.23 -10.37
CA VAL A 354 -15.24 4.19 -9.89
C VAL A 354 -14.88 2.84 -10.53
N ASP A 355 -14.57 2.84 -11.81
CA ASP A 355 -14.14 1.63 -12.53
C ASP A 355 -12.78 1.14 -12.02
N CYS A 356 -11.81 2.03 -11.78
CA CYS A 356 -10.53 1.70 -11.16
C CYS A 356 -10.70 1.04 -9.78
N TRP A 357 -11.57 1.58 -8.93
CA TRP A 357 -11.90 0.98 -7.63
C TRP A 357 -12.54 -0.41 -7.80
N ALA A 358 -13.47 -0.56 -8.74
CA ALA A 358 -14.13 -1.82 -9.01
C ALA A 358 -13.13 -2.90 -9.48
N TRP A 359 -12.21 -2.55 -10.39
CA TRP A 359 -11.17 -3.45 -10.87
C TRP A 359 -10.13 -3.79 -9.83
N PHE A 360 -9.70 -2.82 -9.01
CA PHE A 360 -8.82 -3.10 -7.87
C PHE A 360 -9.45 -4.11 -6.91
N ARG A 361 -10.75 -3.96 -6.60
CA ARG A 361 -11.47 -4.90 -5.74
C ARG A 361 -11.64 -6.28 -6.36
N LYS A 362 -12.05 -6.32 -7.63
CA LYS A 362 -12.27 -7.57 -8.36
C LYS A 362 -10.95 -8.31 -8.59
N GLY A 363 -9.88 -7.59 -8.87
CA GLY A 363 -8.55 -8.14 -9.18
C GLY A 363 -8.03 -9.11 -8.13
N ALA A 364 -8.27 -8.83 -6.84
CA ALA A 364 -7.86 -9.70 -5.75
C ALA A 364 -8.39 -11.13 -5.91
N TRP A 365 -9.69 -11.28 -6.20
CA TRP A 365 -10.31 -12.59 -6.36
C TRP A 365 -10.30 -13.10 -7.80
N PHE A 366 -10.31 -12.20 -8.78
CA PHE A 366 -10.31 -12.56 -10.18
C PHE A 366 -8.96 -13.16 -10.58
N THR A 367 -7.87 -12.42 -10.39
CA THR A 367 -6.51 -12.92 -10.66
C THR A 367 -6.00 -13.78 -9.52
N GLY A 368 -6.13 -13.30 -8.28
CA GLY A 368 -5.60 -14.06 -7.15
C GLY A 368 -6.34 -15.39 -6.93
N GLY A 369 -7.66 -15.40 -7.09
CA GLY A 369 -8.44 -16.64 -7.03
C GLY A 369 -8.12 -17.61 -8.16
N ALA A 370 -7.85 -17.13 -9.38
CA ALA A 370 -7.39 -17.99 -10.47
C ALA A 370 -6.04 -18.65 -10.16
N ILE A 371 -5.07 -17.87 -9.66
CA ILE A 371 -3.77 -18.40 -9.22
C ILE A 371 -3.94 -19.41 -8.08
N SER A 372 -4.71 -19.07 -7.04
CA SER A 372 -5.00 -19.97 -5.91
C SER A 372 -5.64 -21.27 -6.35
N THR A 373 -6.60 -21.22 -7.28
CA THR A 373 -7.33 -22.41 -7.74
C THR A 373 -6.41 -23.34 -8.54
N GLY A 374 -5.58 -22.79 -9.43
CA GLY A 374 -4.62 -23.59 -10.17
C GLY A 374 -3.55 -24.24 -9.29
N LEU A 375 -3.04 -23.49 -8.31
CA LEU A 375 -2.12 -24.01 -7.28
C LEU A 375 -2.76 -25.10 -6.43
N ALA A 376 -4.01 -24.91 -5.99
CA ALA A 376 -4.75 -25.91 -5.22
C ALA A 376 -5.02 -27.17 -6.04
N ALA A 377 -5.36 -27.03 -7.33
CA ALA A 377 -5.54 -28.15 -8.23
C ALA A 377 -4.24 -28.96 -8.40
N GLU A 378 -3.11 -28.29 -8.63
CA GLU A 378 -1.80 -28.94 -8.69
C GLU A 378 -1.49 -29.70 -7.40
N TYR A 379 -1.68 -29.06 -6.25
CA TYR A 379 -1.48 -29.69 -4.95
C TYR A 379 -2.34 -30.95 -4.77
N MET A 380 -3.64 -30.87 -5.06
CA MET A 380 -4.55 -32.00 -4.92
C MET A 380 -4.19 -33.15 -5.88
N VAL A 381 -3.80 -32.85 -7.12
CA VAL A 381 -3.37 -33.87 -8.09
C VAL A 381 -2.17 -34.65 -7.57
N ARG A 382 -1.17 -33.96 -7.01
CA ARG A 382 0.02 -34.61 -6.45
C ARG A 382 -0.29 -35.39 -5.18
N TYR A 383 -1.06 -34.82 -4.27
CA TYR A 383 -1.44 -35.46 -3.02
C TYR A 383 -2.19 -36.79 -3.27
N LEU A 384 -3.20 -36.78 -4.14
CA LEU A 384 -3.95 -37.98 -4.48
C LEU A 384 -3.10 -39.02 -5.23
N SER A 385 -2.11 -38.58 -6.02
CA SER A 385 -1.21 -39.50 -6.71
C SER A 385 -0.32 -40.24 -5.70
N GLU A 386 0.22 -39.54 -4.70
CA GLU A 386 1.03 -40.15 -3.63
C GLU A 386 0.21 -41.13 -2.77
N GLU A 387 -1.01 -40.78 -2.37
CA GLU A 387 -1.89 -41.70 -1.62
C GLU A 387 -2.16 -43.00 -2.40
N ASN A 388 -2.45 -42.89 -3.69
CA ASN A 388 -2.69 -44.06 -4.56
C ASN A 388 -1.45 -44.95 -4.72
N GLU A 389 -0.25 -44.36 -4.71
CA GLU A 389 1.01 -45.12 -4.77
C GLU A 389 1.30 -45.83 -3.43
N GLN A 390 1.04 -45.16 -2.31
CA GLN A 390 1.19 -45.75 -0.98
C GLN A 390 0.23 -46.94 -0.77
N GLU A 391 -1.05 -46.80 -1.15
CA GLU A 391 -2.05 -47.88 -1.06
C GLU A 391 -1.64 -49.11 -1.88
N LYS A 392 -1.06 -48.93 -3.07
CA LYS A 392 -0.54 -50.04 -3.89
C LYS A 392 0.71 -50.71 -3.30
N SER A 393 1.46 -50.02 -2.43
CA SER A 393 2.72 -50.50 -1.85
C SER A 393 2.56 -51.28 -0.54
N HIS A 394 1.37 -51.27 0.06
CA HIS A 394 1.03 -52.03 1.28
C HIS A 394 -0.18 -52.96 1.02
N PRO A 395 0.03 -54.11 0.34
CA PRO A 395 -0.99 -55.13 0.11
C PRO A 395 -1.34 -55.96 1.36
#